data_AF-A0A0D2X8W3-F1
#
_entry.id   AF-A0A0D2X8W3-F1
#
_cell.length_a   1.000
_cell.length_b   1.000
_cell.length_c   1.000
_cell.angle_alpha   90.00
_cell.angle_beta   90.00
_cell.angle_gamma   90.00
#
_symmetry.space_group_name_H-M   'P 1'
#
loop_
_entity.id
_entity.type
_entity.pdbx_description
1 polymer ?
#
loop_
_entity_poly.entity_id
_entity_poly.type
_entity_poly.pdbx_seq_one_letter_code
_entity_poly.pdbx_strand_id
1 'polypeptide(L)'
;MAISKSFGRVNNYTIDPSQEMVAIGMANLVGPFLGAYPATGSFSRTAIQSKAGVRTPAAGIITGLVVLLATYLLTAVFFYIPSAALAAVIIHAVGDLVTPPNTIYQFWRVSPIEVFIFFTGVTVSVFAQIEDGLYATVLLSGAVFIYRILKAKGRFLGKVKVHSVIGDHVIGDDHRKVVGEYGTIEDSDVSARNVFLPLGHGDGSNPEVEVDHPYPGIFIYRFSEGFNYPNANSSLDYLTDFIQSNTQRSSPEAFERPGDRPWNNPGPRKSAKRPVNSDPDSALPTLKAVILDFSSVNNVDITSIQRLIDIRNQLDSYASPDGVDWHFACINNRWSKRALVSAGFGVPYKPNEGTAHRRWKSIFSVAEIGGKDSAAAIAQETDLHELTPKHTDNTDEEPLIGGFSSVKYYGSMSSGDLEKQKRRGAVVHGLDKPLFHVDLTSALQNAITNVEERTISRETAHD
;
A
#
# COMPACT_ATOMS: atom_id res chain seq x y z
N MET A 1 24.08 -13.29 11.94
CA MET A 1 23.10 -12.30 11.42
C MET A 1 22.11 -11.81 12.48
N ALA A 2 21.28 -12.67 13.09
CA ALA A 2 20.35 -12.24 14.16
C ALA A 2 21.08 -11.59 15.35
N ILE A 3 22.13 -12.24 15.86
CA ILE A 3 22.99 -11.73 16.92
C ILE A 3 23.63 -10.40 16.49
N SER A 4 24.30 -10.38 15.32
CA SER A 4 24.95 -9.18 14.79
C SER A 4 23.97 -7.99 14.76
N LYS A 5 22.79 -8.14 14.13
CA LYS A 5 21.76 -7.09 14.08
C LYS A 5 21.31 -6.59 15.46
N SER A 6 21.20 -7.47 16.46
CA SER A 6 20.84 -7.08 17.82
C SER A 6 21.90 -6.15 18.42
N PHE A 7 23.18 -6.50 18.32
CA PHE A 7 24.26 -5.67 18.84
C PHE A 7 24.49 -4.39 18.01
N GLY A 8 24.25 -4.44 16.68
CA GLY A 8 24.26 -3.24 15.83
C GLY A 8 23.25 -2.18 16.29
N ARG A 9 22.05 -2.60 16.69
CA ARG A 9 21.04 -1.68 17.26
C ARG A 9 21.45 -1.13 18.62
N VAL A 10 21.95 -1.98 19.52
CA VAL A 10 22.34 -1.58 20.88
C VAL A 10 23.52 -0.61 20.89
N ASN A 11 24.50 -0.83 20.01
CA ASN A 11 25.73 -0.06 19.94
C ASN A 11 25.72 0.98 18.79
N ASN A 12 24.57 1.21 18.16
CA ASN A 12 24.35 2.19 17.09
C ASN A 12 25.35 2.11 15.91
N TYR A 13 25.56 0.92 15.38
CA TYR A 13 26.36 0.71 14.16
C TYR A 13 25.59 -0.12 13.13
N THR A 14 25.88 0.14 11.86
CA THR A 14 25.31 -0.59 10.73
C THR A 14 26.12 -1.84 10.44
N ILE A 15 25.43 -2.90 10.03
CA ILE A 15 26.03 -4.20 9.74
C ILE A 15 25.69 -4.54 8.31
N ASP A 16 26.71 -4.89 7.52
CA ASP A 16 26.53 -5.45 6.20
C ASP A 16 26.33 -6.97 6.30
N PRO A 17 25.12 -7.50 6.01
CA PRO A 17 24.85 -8.93 6.07
C PRO A 17 25.71 -9.74 5.09
N SER A 18 26.07 -9.16 3.95
CA SER A 18 26.87 -9.83 2.91
C SER A 18 28.29 -10.06 3.42
N GLN A 19 28.87 -9.02 4.04
CA GLN A 19 30.20 -9.11 4.65
C GLN A 19 30.25 -10.15 5.79
N GLU A 20 29.24 -10.16 6.67
CA GLU A 20 29.14 -11.16 7.76
C GLU A 20 29.03 -12.59 7.22
N MET A 21 28.29 -12.78 6.11
CA MET A 21 28.15 -14.09 5.46
C MET A 21 29.47 -14.57 4.86
N VAL A 22 30.20 -13.68 4.18
CA VAL A 22 31.54 -13.98 3.65
C VAL A 22 32.52 -14.30 4.79
N ALA A 23 32.49 -13.55 5.88
CA ALA A 23 33.37 -13.78 7.03
C ALA A 23 33.15 -15.15 7.69
N ILE A 24 31.89 -15.53 7.95
CA ILE A 24 31.54 -16.86 8.47
C ILE A 24 31.88 -17.96 7.46
N GLY A 25 31.68 -17.71 6.17
CA GLY A 25 32.04 -18.64 5.09
C GLY A 25 33.55 -18.91 5.06
N MET A 26 34.37 -17.86 5.10
CA MET A 26 35.83 -17.97 5.14
C MET A 26 36.31 -18.66 6.42
N ALA A 27 35.73 -18.35 7.58
CA ALA A 27 36.06 -19.01 8.84
C ALA A 27 35.80 -20.52 8.79
N ASN A 28 34.67 -20.93 8.21
CA ASN A 28 34.29 -22.34 8.03
C ASN A 28 34.99 -23.02 6.85
N LEU A 29 35.59 -22.27 5.93
CA LEU A 29 36.44 -22.81 4.87
C LEU A 29 37.84 -23.14 5.41
N VAL A 30 38.41 -22.28 6.25
CA VAL A 30 39.74 -22.48 6.84
C VAL A 30 39.73 -23.44 8.03
N GLY A 31 38.68 -23.38 8.87
CA GLY A 31 38.57 -24.15 10.12
C GLY A 31 38.83 -25.66 9.99
N PRO A 32 38.25 -26.37 9.00
CA PRO A 32 38.45 -27.81 8.84
C PRO A 32 39.91 -28.22 8.59
N PHE A 33 40.73 -27.37 7.96
CA PHE A 33 42.17 -27.65 7.77
C PHE A 33 42.95 -27.68 9.09
N LEU A 34 42.38 -27.13 10.16
CA LEU A 34 42.93 -27.12 11.52
C LEU A 34 42.16 -28.06 12.47
N GLY A 35 41.24 -28.89 11.94
CA GLY A 35 40.40 -29.80 12.73
C GLY A 35 39.26 -29.12 13.50
N ALA A 36 38.87 -27.89 13.13
CA ALA A 36 37.75 -27.20 13.77
C ALA A 36 36.38 -27.73 13.29
N TYR A 37 35.41 -27.78 14.20
CA TYR A 37 34.00 -28.01 13.88
C TYR A 37 33.37 -26.73 13.28
N PRO A 38 32.20 -26.83 12.60
CA PRO A 38 31.52 -25.67 12.04
C PRO A 38 31.29 -24.57 13.07
N ALA A 39 31.93 -23.43 12.86
CA ALA A 39 31.86 -22.27 13.73
C ALA A 39 30.62 -21.43 13.42
N THR A 40 29.94 -20.99 14.48
CA THR A 40 28.77 -20.12 14.43
C THR A 40 28.93 -18.92 15.35
N GLY A 41 28.09 -17.90 15.16
CA GLY A 41 28.00 -16.77 16.08
C GLY A 41 27.44 -17.21 17.43
N SER A 42 28.06 -16.77 18.53
CA SER A 42 27.69 -17.18 19.88
C SER A 42 27.15 -16.00 20.68
N PHE A 43 25.85 -16.00 20.98
CA PHE A 43 25.19 -14.93 21.73
C PHE A 43 25.85 -14.68 23.10
N SER A 44 26.07 -15.73 23.89
CA SER A 44 26.67 -15.62 25.23
C SER A 44 28.07 -14.97 25.20
N ARG A 45 28.98 -15.48 24.37
CA ARG A 45 30.33 -14.90 24.20
C ARG A 45 30.30 -13.44 23.74
N THR A 46 29.49 -13.10 22.75
CA THR A 46 29.38 -11.71 22.24
C THR A 46 28.78 -10.78 23.30
N ALA A 47 27.78 -11.23 24.06
CA ALA A 47 27.20 -10.47 25.15
C ALA A 47 28.21 -10.17 26.26
N ILE A 48 29.03 -11.15 26.65
CA ILE A 48 30.08 -10.96 27.65
C ILE A 48 31.13 -9.98 27.14
N GLN A 49 31.60 -10.13 25.90
CA GLN A 49 32.58 -9.21 25.31
C GLN A 49 32.04 -7.77 25.24
N SER A 50 30.77 -7.62 24.84
CA SER A 50 30.11 -6.31 24.81
C SER A 50 30.01 -5.69 26.21
N LYS A 51 29.64 -6.48 27.24
CA LYS A 51 29.57 -6.03 28.64
C LYS A 51 30.96 -5.71 29.22
N ALA A 52 32.00 -6.42 28.78
CA ALA A 52 33.38 -6.16 29.15
C ALA A 52 33.99 -4.92 28.45
N GLY A 53 33.22 -4.23 27.60
CA GLY A 53 33.66 -3.01 26.92
C GLY A 53 34.59 -3.27 25.73
N VAL A 54 34.58 -4.47 25.15
CA VAL A 54 35.35 -4.78 23.94
C VAL A 54 34.80 -3.99 22.76
N ARG A 55 35.67 -3.23 22.07
CA ARG A 55 35.30 -2.38 20.93
C ARG A 55 35.96 -2.77 19.61
N THR A 56 36.87 -3.76 19.61
CA THR A 56 37.63 -4.15 18.42
C THR A 56 37.56 -5.67 18.19
N PRO A 57 37.51 -6.13 16.92
CA PRO A 57 37.59 -7.56 16.60
C PRO A 57 38.91 -8.23 17.05
N ALA A 58 39.95 -7.43 17.28
CA ALA A 58 41.25 -7.90 17.76
C ALA A 58 41.19 -8.64 19.11
N ALA A 59 40.14 -8.40 19.92
CA ALA A 59 39.89 -9.19 21.13
C ALA A 59 39.78 -10.70 20.83
N GLY A 60 39.34 -11.08 19.62
CA GLY A 60 39.32 -12.47 19.16
C GLY A 60 40.71 -13.12 19.18
N ILE A 61 41.76 -12.37 18.84
CA ILE A 61 43.15 -12.85 18.86
C ILE A 61 43.59 -13.15 20.29
N ILE A 62 43.31 -12.23 21.22
CA ILE A 62 43.62 -12.41 22.65
C ILE A 62 42.89 -13.64 23.19
N THR A 63 41.59 -13.78 22.91
CA THR A 63 40.83 -14.96 23.34
C THR A 63 41.38 -16.26 22.73
N GLY A 64 41.80 -16.24 21.46
CA GLY A 64 42.41 -17.39 20.81
C GLY A 64 43.74 -17.79 21.45
N LEU A 65 44.62 -16.81 21.75
CA LEU A 65 45.88 -17.05 22.44
C LEU A 65 45.68 -17.63 23.84
N VAL A 66 44.70 -17.10 24.60
CA VAL A 66 44.37 -17.63 25.93
C VAL A 66 43.87 -19.07 25.83
N VAL A 67 43.01 -19.38 24.85
CA VAL A 67 42.54 -20.76 24.62
C VAL A 67 43.72 -21.68 24.26
N LEU A 68 44.59 -21.27 23.34
CA LEU A 68 45.79 -22.04 22.96
C LEU A 68 46.69 -22.32 24.17
N LEU A 69 47.00 -21.28 24.95
CA LEU A 69 47.80 -21.39 26.17
C LEU A 69 47.16 -22.33 27.19
N ALA A 70 45.86 -22.20 27.42
CA ALA A 70 45.11 -23.06 28.32
C ALA A 70 45.13 -24.53 27.84
N THR A 71 44.95 -24.78 26.55
CA THR A 71 45.01 -26.15 26.00
C THR A 71 46.41 -26.76 26.01
N TYR A 72 47.48 -25.96 26.08
CA TYR A 72 48.85 -26.49 26.17
C TYR A 72 49.32 -26.70 27.60
N LEU A 73 49.00 -25.78 28.53
CA LEU A 73 49.51 -25.81 29.91
C LEU A 73 48.50 -26.35 30.95
N LEU A 74 47.20 -26.16 30.77
CA LEU A 74 46.18 -26.41 31.81
C LEU A 74 45.41 -27.72 31.62
N THR A 75 45.71 -28.53 30.60
CA THR A 75 45.01 -29.79 30.32
C THR A 75 45.04 -30.77 31.49
N ALA A 76 46.17 -30.87 32.19
CA ALA A 76 46.31 -31.71 33.39
C ALA A 76 45.39 -31.25 34.53
N VAL A 77 45.09 -29.95 34.62
CA VAL A 77 44.17 -29.39 35.62
C VAL A 77 42.72 -29.63 35.20
N PHE A 78 42.40 -29.48 33.91
CA PHE A 78 41.05 -29.70 33.38
C PHE A 78 40.55 -31.14 33.56
N PHE A 79 41.45 -32.11 33.68
CA PHE A 79 41.10 -33.50 34.00
C PHE A 79 40.29 -33.63 35.31
N TYR A 80 40.54 -32.76 36.29
CA TYR A 80 39.85 -32.80 37.59
C TYR A 80 38.49 -32.11 37.59
N ILE A 81 38.06 -31.49 36.48
CA ILE A 81 36.77 -30.81 36.43
C ILE A 81 35.65 -31.86 36.35
N PRO A 82 34.74 -31.92 37.34
CA PRO A 82 33.65 -32.88 37.32
C PRO A 82 32.67 -32.59 36.17
N SER A 83 32.17 -33.65 35.51
CA SER A 83 31.12 -33.53 34.48
C SER A 83 29.85 -32.85 35.01
N ALA A 84 29.53 -33.03 36.30
CA ALA A 84 28.43 -32.36 36.98
C ALA A 84 28.56 -30.83 36.98
N ALA A 85 29.77 -30.30 37.14
CA ALA A 85 30.02 -28.86 37.10
C ALA A 85 29.80 -28.30 35.68
N LEU A 86 30.24 -29.03 34.65
CA LEU A 86 30.02 -28.66 33.24
C LEU A 86 28.52 -28.69 32.90
N ALA A 87 27.79 -29.72 33.34
CA ALA A 87 26.35 -29.83 33.15
C ALA A 87 25.59 -28.67 33.82
N ALA A 88 25.97 -28.29 35.05
CA ALA A 88 25.36 -27.17 35.76
C ALA A 88 25.53 -25.83 35.01
N VAL A 89 26.72 -25.58 34.44
CA VAL A 89 26.99 -24.38 33.64
C VAL A 89 26.13 -24.37 32.36
N ILE A 90 25.97 -25.52 31.69
CA ILE A 90 25.12 -25.62 30.49
C ILE A 90 23.65 -25.38 30.84
N ILE A 91 23.13 -26.01 31.89
CA ILE A 91 21.73 -25.84 32.32
C ILE A 91 21.45 -24.38 32.66
N HIS A 92 22.35 -23.72 33.41
CA HIS A 92 22.21 -22.31 33.72
C HIS A 92 22.21 -21.43 32.45
N ALA A 93 23.13 -21.67 31.52
CA ALA A 93 23.23 -20.90 30.29
C ALA A 93 22.03 -21.08 29.35
N VAL A 94 21.43 -22.27 29.30
CA VAL A 94 20.26 -22.58 28.46
C VAL A 94 18.95 -22.13 29.12
N GLY A 95 18.88 -22.10 30.45
CA GLY A 95 17.70 -21.64 31.18
C GLY A 95 17.27 -20.22 30.79
N ASP A 96 18.25 -19.33 30.58
CA ASP A 96 18.01 -17.95 30.15
C ASP A 96 17.49 -17.82 28.70
N LEU A 97 17.57 -18.89 27.90
CA LEU A 97 17.10 -18.92 26.51
C LEU A 97 15.63 -19.33 26.41
N VAL A 98 15.04 -19.90 27.47
CA VAL A 98 13.64 -20.32 27.48
C VAL A 98 12.74 -19.09 27.43
N THR A 99 11.83 -19.07 26.45
CA THR A 99 10.92 -17.94 26.25
C THR A 99 9.93 -17.83 27.42
N PRO A 100 9.83 -16.66 28.10
CA PRO A 100 8.95 -16.52 29.24
C PRO A 100 7.46 -16.54 28.82
N PRO A 101 6.54 -17.01 29.68
CA PRO A 101 5.12 -17.14 29.34
C PRO A 101 4.46 -15.83 28.88
N ASN A 102 4.91 -14.69 29.42
CA ASN A 102 4.41 -13.38 29.02
C ASN A 102 4.68 -13.08 27.53
N THR A 103 5.84 -13.49 27.01
CA THR A 103 6.18 -13.32 25.59
C THR A 103 5.31 -14.20 24.69
N ILE A 104 5.00 -15.43 25.12
CA ILE A 104 4.07 -16.31 24.39
C ILE A 104 2.66 -15.72 24.36
N TYR A 105 2.21 -15.12 25.47
CA TYR A 105 0.92 -14.42 25.50
C TYR A 105 0.90 -13.20 24.57
N GLN A 106 2.02 -12.47 24.44
CA GLN A 106 2.14 -11.39 23.46
C GLN A 106 2.02 -11.92 22.03
N PHE A 107 2.66 -13.05 21.70
CA PHE A 107 2.50 -13.70 20.38
C PHE A 107 1.03 -14.03 20.09
N TRP A 108 0.30 -14.54 21.09
CA TRP A 108 -1.13 -14.83 20.95
C TRP A 108 -1.95 -13.57 20.63
N ARG A 109 -1.66 -12.46 21.31
CA ARG A 109 -2.34 -11.18 21.06
C ARG A 109 -2.04 -10.58 19.69
N VAL A 110 -0.88 -10.89 19.11
CA VAL A 110 -0.49 -10.41 17.77
C VAL A 110 -1.06 -11.32 16.68
N SER A 111 -0.81 -12.63 16.77
CA SER A 111 -1.25 -13.63 15.79
C SER A 111 -1.31 -15.01 16.45
N PRO A 112 -2.52 -15.54 16.72
CA PRO A 112 -2.68 -16.88 17.31
C PRO A 112 -2.04 -18.00 16.47
N ILE A 113 -1.97 -17.82 15.15
CA ILE A 113 -1.37 -18.80 14.23
C ILE A 113 0.15 -18.92 14.44
N GLU A 114 0.83 -17.82 14.81
CA GLU A 114 2.27 -17.84 15.08
C GLU A 114 2.61 -18.63 16.34
N VAL A 115 1.72 -18.61 17.34
CA VAL A 115 1.87 -19.43 18.55
C VAL A 115 1.83 -20.92 18.21
N PHE A 116 0.94 -21.32 17.30
CA PHE A 116 0.87 -22.70 16.83
C PHE A 116 2.14 -23.11 16.07
N ILE A 117 2.65 -22.25 15.19
CA ILE A 117 3.94 -22.48 14.49
C ILE A 117 5.08 -22.63 15.49
N PHE A 118 5.15 -21.74 16.50
CA PHE A 118 6.17 -21.78 17.54
C PHE A 118 6.16 -23.12 18.30
N PHE A 119 5.01 -23.54 18.82
CA PHE A 119 4.91 -24.81 19.56
C PHE A 119 5.16 -26.03 18.67
N THR A 120 4.77 -25.97 17.39
CA THR A 120 5.11 -27.01 16.41
C THR A 120 6.63 -27.14 16.27
N GLY A 121 7.34 -26.02 16.10
CA GLY A 121 8.80 -26.00 16.03
C GLY A 121 9.47 -26.54 17.29
N VAL A 122 9.03 -26.11 18.47
CA VAL A 122 9.58 -26.59 19.75
C VAL A 122 9.34 -28.10 19.90
N THR A 123 8.13 -28.56 19.63
CA THR A 123 7.76 -29.98 19.77
C THR A 123 8.57 -30.85 18.82
N VAL A 124 8.64 -30.50 17.53
CA VAL A 124 9.40 -31.26 16.54
C VAL A 124 10.90 -31.25 16.86
N SER A 125 11.46 -30.10 17.23
CA SER A 125 12.89 -30.01 17.60
C SER A 125 13.26 -30.84 18.83
N VAL A 126 12.33 -31.04 19.77
CA VAL A 126 12.57 -31.83 21.00
C VAL A 126 12.41 -33.33 20.77
N PHE A 127 11.41 -33.75 19.98
CA PHE A 127 11.08 -35.16 19.81
C PHE A 127 11.67 -35.83 18.55
N ALA A 128 12.11 -35.04 17.57
CA ALA A 128 12.77 -35.53 16.36
C ALA A 128 14.20 -34.98 16.30
N GLN A 129 14.47 -34.07 15.36
CA GLN A 129 15.75 -33.38 15.22
C GLN A 129 15.52 -31.87 15.09
N ILE A 130 16.55 -31.08 15.42
CA ILE A 130 16.49 -29.60 15.33
C ILE A 130 16.26 -29.14 13.88
N GLU A 131 16.82 -29.89 12.91
CA GLU A 131 16.66 -29.64 11.49
C GLU A 131 15.20 -29.81 11.05
N ASP A 132 14.52 -30.85 11.54
CA ASP A 132 13.11 -31.11 11.23
C ASP A 132 12.20 -30.01 11.80
N GLY A 133 12.49 -29.54 13.01
CA GLY A 133 11.73 -28.43 13.62
C GLY A 133 11.91 -27.12 12.85
N LEU A 134 13.10 -26.87 12.32
CA LEU A 134 13.36 -25.74 11.42
C LEU A 134 12.56 -25.88 10.11
N TYR A 135 12.58 -27.06 9.47
CA TYR A 135 11.80 -27.28 8.25
C TYR A 135 10.31 -27.12 8.49
N ALA A 136 9.77 -27.70 9.57
CA ALA A 136 8.36 -27.61 9.92
C ALA A 136 7.92 -26.14 10.10
N THR A 137 8.69 -25.34 10.83
CA THR A 137 8.35 -23.94 11.08
C THR A 137 8.43 -23.06 9.83
N VAL A 138 9.47 -23.24 9.01
CA VAL A 138 9.63 -22.49 7.75
C VAL A 138 8.53 -22.85 6.75
N LEU A 139 8.24 -24.14 6.60
CA LEU A 139 7.19 -24.61 5.69
C LEU A 139 5.81 -24.16 6.14
N LEU A 140 5.48 -24.27 7.43
CA LEU A 140 4.19 -23.85 7.96
C LEU A 140 4.00 -22.33 7.85
N SER A 141 5.05 -21.55 8.15
CA SER A 141 5.03 -20.08 7.96
C SER A 141 4.82 -19.71 6.49
N GLY A 142 5.54 -20.39 5.58
CA GLY A 142 5.38 -20.22 4.13
C GLY A 142 3.98 -20.59 3.64
N ALA A 143 3.42 -21.70 4.13
CA ALA A 143 2.07 -22.13 3.78
C ALA A 143 1.01 -21.12 4.24
N VAL A 144 1.13 -20.59 5.47
CA VAL A 144 0.25 -19.52 5.98
C VAL A 144 0.37 -18.26 5.14
N PHE A 145 1.59 -17.87 4.75
CA PHE A 145 1.83 -16.73 3.88
C PHE A 145 1.16 -16.90 2.50
N ILE A 146 1.37 -18.05 1.85
CA ILE A 146 0.74 -18.37 0.56
C ILE A 146 -0.78 -18.39 0.69
N TYR A 147 -1.32 -19.02 1.74
CA TYR A 147 -2.76 -19.06 1.98
C TYR A 147 -3.35 -17.65 2.14
N ARG A 148 -2.68 -16.75 2.87
CA ARG A 148 -3.11 -15.35 3.02
C ARG A 148 -3.16 -14.63 1.67
N ILE A 149 -2.16 -14.81 0.82
CA ILE A 149 -2.13 -14.24 -0.53
C ILE A 149 -3.28 -14.81 -1.39
N LEU A 150 -3.46 -16.14 -1.38
CA LEU A 150 -4.50 -16.82 -2.18
C LEU A 150 -5.93 -16.40 -1.78
N LYS A 151 -6.17 -16.21 -0.47
CA LYS A 151 -7.49 -15.85 0.09
C LYS A 151 -7.68 -14.35 0.27
N ALA A 152 -6.77 -13.52 -0.23
CA ALA A 152 -6.89 -12.08 -0.20
C ALA A 152 -8.15 -11.64 -0.99
N LYS A 153 -9.24 -11.33 -0.28
CA LYS A 153 -10.50 -10.85 -0.87
C LYS A 153 -10.50 -9.34 -0.91
N GLY A 154 -10.71 -8.77 -2.09
CA GLY A 154 -11.01 -7.34 -2.21
C GLY A 154 -12.37 -6.98 -1.65
N ARG A 155 -12.66 -5.69 -1.62
CA ARG A 155 -13.83 -5.11 -0.96
C ARG A 155 -14.49 -4.09 -1.88
N PHE A 156 -15.80 -4.12 -1.93
CA PHE A 156 -16.56 -3.04 -2.54
C PHE A 156 -16.63 -1.86 -1.60
N LEU A 157 -16.43 -0.66 -2.15
CA LEU A 157 -16.48 0.58 -1.40
C LEU A 157 -17.75 1.34 -1.74
N GLY A 158 -18.33 1.97 -0.72
CA GLY A 158 -19.33 3.02 -0.92
C GLY A 158 -18.84 4.35 -0.39
N LYS A 159 -19.64 5.38 -0.60
CA LYS A 159 -19.28 6.78 -0.37
C LYS A 159 -19.85 7.25 0.96
N VAL A 160 -19.01 7.83 1.81
CA VAL A 160 -19.40 8.46 3.07
C VAL A 160 -18.87 9.88 3.11
N LYS A 161 -19.70 10.83 3.53
CA LYS A 161 -19.26 12.21 3.80
C LYS A 161 -18.68 12.27 5.21
N VAL A 162 -17.40 12.64 5.31
CA VAL A 162 -16.70 12.76 6.59
C VAL A 162 -16.33 14.20 6.82
N HIS A 163 -16.63 14.69 8.02
CA HIS A 163 -16.19 16.00 8.49
C HIS A 163 -14.96 15.84 9.38
N SER A 164 -13.97 16.70 9.19
CA SER A 164 -12.79 16.74 10.06
C SER A 164 -13.13 17.55 11.31
N VAL A 165 -12.91 16.99 12.49
CA VAL A 165 -13.16 17.64 13.79
C VAL A 165 -11.82 17.79 14.51
N ILE A 166 -11.51 19.00 15.00
CA ILE A 166 -10.33 19.27 15.83
C ILE A 166 -10.81 19.66 17.23
N GLY A 167 -10.52 18.82 18.22
CA GLY A 167 -11.06 18.97 19.57
C GLY A 167 -12.59 18.84 19.56
N ASP A 168 -13.28 19.83 20.11
CA ASP A 168 -14.75 19.88 20.16
C ASP A 168 -15.39 20.66 18.99
N HIS A 169 -14.59 21.14 18.03
CA HIS A 169 -15.09 21.98 16.92
C HIS A 169 -14.95 21.24 15.59
N VAL A 170 -16.05 21.19 14.83
CA VAL A 170 -16.03 20.74 13.44
C VAL A 170 -15.29 21.81 12.62
N ILE A 171 -14.26 21.41 11.88
CA ILE A 171 -13.53 22.33 11.00
C ILE A 171 -14.53 22.88 9.97
N GLY A 172 -14.67 24.21 9.89
CA GLY A 172 -15.51 24.88 8.88
C GLY A 172 -16.92 25.28 9.33
N ASP A 173 -17.32 25.04 10.59
CA ASP A 173 -18.65 25.43 11.09
C ASP A 173 -18.68 26.87 11.64
N ASP A 174 -17.52 27.48 11.91
CA ASP A 174 -17.40 28.78 12.57
C ASP A 174 -16.57 29.76 11.72
N HIS A 175 -17.22 30.67 10.99
CA HIS A 175 -16.59 31.63 10.06
C HIS A 175 -15.63 32.64 10.73
N ARG A 176 -15.54 32.64 12.07
CA ARG A 176 -14.81 33.63 12.86
C ARG A 176 -13.50 33.12 13.48
N LYS A 177 -13.17 31.84 13.34
CA LYS A 177 -11.94 31.26 13.87
C LYS A 177 -11.00 30.85 12.74
N VAL A 178 -10.12 31.77 12.35
CA VAL A 178 -8.90 31.44 11.61
C VAL A 178 -8.01 30.64 12.58
N VAL A 179 -7.99 29.32 12.45
CA VAL A 179 -7.04 28.49 13.20
C VAL A 179 -6.27 27.62 12.22
N GLY A 180 -4.97 27.86 12.17
CA GLY A 180 -3.99 26.94 11.61
C GLY A 180 -3.22 27.53 10.45
N GLU A 181 -2.13 28.22 10.77
CA GLU A 181 -0.95 28.38 9.93
C GLU A 181 -0.46 26.99 9.47
N TYR A 182 -1.05 26.50 8.38
CA TYR A 182 -0.53 25.56 7.38
C TYR A 182 -1.70 25.16 6.47
N GLY A 183 -1.71 25.70 5.24
CA GLY A 183 -2.55 25.21 4.16
C GLY A 183 -3.87 25.95 3.98
N THR A 184 -3.90 26.76 2.92
CA THR A 184 -5.05 27.41 2.30
C THR A 184 -6.31 26.53 2.22
N ILE A 185 -7.34 26.85 3.01
CA ILE A 185 -8.74 26.47 2.74
C ILE A 185 -9.61 27.68 3.14
N GLU A 186 -9.94 28.55 2.19
CA GLU A 186 -10.74 29.77 2.42
C GLU A 186 -12.24 29.60 2.13
N ASP A 187 -12.71 28.44 1.66
CA ASP A 187 -14.13 28.24 1.33
C ASP A 187 -14.85 27.36 2.37
N SER A 188 -15.98 27.86 2.87
CA SER A 188 -16.82 27.22 3.90
C SER A 188 -17.52 25.92 3.46
N ASP A 189 -17.44 25.55 2.18
CA ASP A 189 -17.97 24.29 1.63
C ASP A 189 -16.99 23.09 1.74
N VAL A 190 -15.78 23.29 2.29
CA VAL A 190 -14.68 22.30 2.28
C VAL A 190 -14.61 21.44 3.57
N SER A 191 -15.54 21.59 4.51
CA SER A 191 -15.52 20.79 5.76
C SER A 191 -15.82 19.31 5.55
N ALA A 192 -16.57 18.97 4.49
CA ALA A 192 -17.00 17.61 4.18
C ALA A 192 -16.14 17.02 3.04
N ARG A 193 -15.34 15.99 3.35
CA ARG A 193 -14.65 15.21 2.33
C ARG A 193 -15.34 13.87 2.10
N ASN A 194 -15.42 13.46 0.84
CA ASN A 194 -15.90 12.13 0.51
C ASN A 194 -14.81 11.10 0.81
N VAL A 195 -15.13 10.11 1.64
CA VAL A 195 -14.28 8.96 1.96
C VAL A 195 -14.95 7.70 1.47
N PHE A 196 -14.15 6.75 1.00
CA PHE A 196 -14.64 5.48 0.48
C PHE A 196 -14.39 4.36 1.49
N LEU A 197 -15.47 3.85 2.08
CA LEU A 197 -15.45 2.81 3.12
C LEU A 197 -16.00 1.48 2.59
N PRO A 198 -15.52 0.32 3.08
CA PRO A 198 -16.06 -0.97 2.68
C PRO A 198 -17.52 -1.15 3.08
N LEU A 199 -18.35 -1.64 2.16
CA LEU A 199 -19.79 -1.87 2.41
C LEU A 199 -20.08 -2.80 3.60
N GLY A 200 -19.15 -3.70 3.94
CA GLY A 200 -19.32 -4.68 5.02
C GLY A 200 -18.60 -4.34 6.33
N HIS A 201 -18.03 -3.13 6.49
CA HIS A 201 -17.28 -2.69 7.67
C HIS A 201 -16.16 -3.63 8.16
N GLY A 202 -15.67 -4.54 7.32
CA GLY A 202 -14.63 -5.51 7.67
C GLY A 202 -13.23 -4.90 7.90
N ASP A 203 -13.11 -3.58 7.84
CA ASP A 203 -11.92 -2.80 8.21
C ASP A 203 -11.92 -2.35 9.69
N GLY A 204 -13.00 -2.63 10.43
CA GLY A 204 -13.16 -2.16 11.80
C GLY A 204 -13.70 -0.73 11.89
N SER A 205 -14.26 -0.20 10.80
CA SER A 205 -15.03 1.05 10.85
C SER A 205 -16.30 0.88 11.69
N ASN A 206 -16.83 2.01 12.22
CA ASN A 206 -18.02 1.98 13.06
C ASN A 206 -19.22 1.41 12.27
N PRO A 207 -19.86 0.31 12.71
CA PRO A 207 -20.98 -0.31 12.01
C PRO A 207 -22.25 0.56 11.96
N GLU A 208 -22.33 1.63 12.74
CA GLU A 208 -23.45 2.58 12.70
C GLU A 208 -23.39 3.54 11.50
N VAL A 209 -22.26 3.61 10.80
CA VAL A 209 -22.09 4.50 9.65
C VAL A 209 -22.70 3.83 8.41
N GLU A 210 -23.83 4.34 7.93
CA GLU A 210 -24.44 3.85 6.68
C GLU A 210 -23.55 4.22 5.48
N VAL A 211 -23.18 3.21 4.70
CA VAL A 211 -22.32 3.36 3.52
C VAL A 211 -23.17 3.28 2.26
N ASP A 212 -23.36 4.42 1.60
CA ASP A 212 -24.17 4.51 0.39
C ASP A 212 -23.43 4.04 -0.87
N HIS A 213 -24.17 3.46 -1.82
CA HIS A 213 -23.66 3.22 -3.16
C HIS A 213 -23.33 4.56 -3.84
N PRO A 214 -22.18 4.67 -4.52
CA PRO A 214 -21.71 5.95 -5.02
C PRO A 214 -22.59 6.52 -6.15
N TYR A 215 -23.12 5.65 -7.02
CA TYR A 215 -24.08 5.97 -8.08
C TYR A 215 -24.71 4.68 -8.65
N PRO A 216 -25.99 4.65 -9.05
CA PRO A 216 -26.63 3.46 -9.61
C PRO A 216 -25.91 2.92 -10.87
N GLY A 217 -25.39 1.69 -10.78
CA GLY A 217 -24.64 1.05 -11.87
C GLY A 217 -23.15 1.38 -11.93
N ILE A 218 -22.60 2.10 -10.94
CA ILE A 218 -21.16 2.35 -10.77
C ILE A 218 -20.67 1.63 -9.52
N PHE A 219 -19.66 0.78 -9.66
CA PHE A 219 -19.07 0.03 -8.55
C PHE A 219 -17.62 0.41 -8.33
N ILE A 220 -17.24 0.60 -7.07
CA ILE A 220 -15.85 0.82 -6.66
C ILE A 220 -15.35 -0.44 -5.98
N TYR A 221 -14.29 -1.04 -6.50
CA TYR A 221 -13.67 -2.24 -5.94
C TYR A 221 -12.22 -1.99 -5.58
N ARG A 222 -11.87 -2.28 -4.32
CA ARG A 222 -10.51 -2.18 -3.78
C ARG A 222 -9.92 -3.56 -3.59
N PHE A 223 -8.75 -3.79 -4.18
CA PHE A 223 -7.96 -4.98 -3.90
C PHE A 223 -7.46 -4.96 -2.46
N SER A 224 -7.43 -6.11 -1.78
CA SER A 224 -6.89 -6.18 -0.42
C SER A 224 -5.37 -6.16 -0.37
N GLU A 225 -4.72 -6.79 -1.35
CA GLU A 225 -3.27 -6.92 -1.49
C GLU A 225 -2.90 -6.87 -3.00
N GLY A 226 -1.66 -7.24 -3.36
CA GLY A 226 -1.20 -7.26 -4.76
C GLY A 226 -2.10 -8.09 -5.68
N PHE A 227 -2.23 -7.69 -6.95
CA PHE A 227 -3.11 -8.34 -7.93
C PHE A 227 -2.30 -9.24 -8.87
N ASN A 228 -2.16 -10.51 -8.48
CA ASN A 228 -1.27 -11.47 -9.11
C ASN A 228 -2.01 -12.78 -9.46
N TYR A 229 -1.41 -13.65 -10.28
CA TYR A 229 -1.94 -14.97 -10.66
C TYR A 229 -2.64 -15.74 -9.51
N PRO A 230 -2.04 -15.86 -8.30
CA PRO A 230 -2.62 -16.69 -7.24
C PRO A 230 -4.00 -16.21 -6.75
N ASN A 231 -4.26 -14.89 -6.77
CA ASN A 231 -5.48 -14.31 -6.22
C ASN A 231 -6.39 -13.64 -7.26
N ALA A 232 -5.92 -13.52 -8.51
CA ALA A 232 -6.65 -12.84 -9.57
C ALA A 232 -8.03 -13.47 -9.83
N ASN A 233 -8.10 -14.80 -9.96
CA ASN A 233 -9.37 -15.48 -10.19
C ASN A 233 -10.35 -15.23 -9.03
N SER A 234 -9.96 -15.55 -7.79
CA SER A 234 -10.86 -15.39 -6.64
C SER A 234 -11.32 -13.94 -6.43
N SER A 235 -10.47 -12.96 -6.73
CA SER A 235 -10.82 -11.53 -6.61
C SER A 235 -11.80 -11.09 -7.69
N LEU A 236 -11.57 -11.52 -8.94
CA LEU A 236 -12.37 -11.12 -10.08
C LEU A 236 -13.67 -11.89 -10.21
N ASP A 237 -13.72 -13.15 -9.77
CA ASP A 237 -14.96 -13.93 -9.66
C ASP A 237 -15.88 -13.25 -8.64
N TYR A 238 -15.34 -12.89 -7.46
CA TYR A 238 -16.10 -12.14 -6.45
C TYR A 238 -16.57 -10.77 -6.96
N LEU A 239 -15.72 -10.04 -7.70
CA LEU A 239 -16.10 -8.79 -8.36
C LEU A 239 -17.30 -9.00 -9.29
N THR A 240 -17.21 -10.03 -10.15
CA THR A 240 -18.21 -10.31 -11.19
C THR A 240 -19.53 -10.78 -10.59
N ASP A 241 -19.49 -11.70 -9.63
CA ASP A 241 -20.66 -12.22 -8.93
C ASP A 241 -21.41 -11.12 -8.18
N PHE A 242 -20.67 -10.22 -7.52
CA PHE A 242 -21.27 -9.09 -6.82
C PHE A 242 -21.91 -8.10 -7.80
N ILE A 243 -21.23 -7.76 -8.90
CA ILE A 243 -21.80 -6.85 -9.91
C ILE A 243 -23.07 -7.45 -10.53
N GLN A 244 -23.04 -8.73 -10.94
CA GLN A 244 -24.19 -9.36 -11.58
C GLN A 244 -25.38 -9.59 -10.64
N SER A 245 -25.14 -9.81 -9.34
CA SER A 245 -26.23 -9.90 -8.35
C SER A 245 -26.87 -8.54 -8.03
N ASN A 246 -26.15 -7.43 -8.23
CA ASN A 246 -26.62 -6.06 -7.96
C ASN A 246 -26.98 -5.27 -9.23
N THR A 247 -26.98 -5.88 -10.41
CA THR A 247 -27.32 -5.22 -11.67
C THR A 247 -28.23 -6.08 -12.55
N GLN A 248 -28.97 -5.44 -13.45
CA GLN A 248 -29.67 -6.12 -14.54
C GLN A 248 -28.92 -5.99 -15.86
N ARG A 249 -29.14 -6.94 -16.77
CA ARG A 249 -28.65 -6.83 -18.15
C ARG A 249 -29.34 -5.69 -18.89
N SER A 250 -28.59 -4.95 -19.69
CA SER A 250 -29.11 -3.83 -20.48
C SER A 250 -30.01 -4.28 -21.63
N SER A 251 -29.79 -5.47 -22.17
CA SER A 251 -30.66 -6.10 -23.18
C SER A 251 -31.05 -7.53 -22.77
N PRO A 252 -32.30 -7.96 -23.02
CA PRO A 252 -32.64 -9.37 -22.92
C PRO A 252 -31.83 -10.14 -23.98
N GLU A 253 -31.26 -11.29 -23.61
CA GLU A 253 -30.44 -12.11 -24.52
C GLU A 253 -31.22 -12.46 -25.80
N ALA A 254 -31.00 -11.70 -26.85
CA ALA A 254 -31.55 -11.93 -28.17
C ALA A 254 -30.50 -12.67 -28.99
N PHE A 255 -30.65 -13.98 -29.11
CA PHE A 255 -29.92 -14.77 -30.09
C PHE A 255 -30.67 -14.68 -31.42
N GLU A 256 -29.96 -14.42 -32.52
CA GLU A 256 -30.57 -14.42 -33.86
C GLU A 256 -31.30 -15.75 -34.12
N ARG A 257 -30.71 -16.86 -33.66
CA ARG A 257 -31.32 -18.19 -33.70
C ARG A 257 -31.31 -18.85 -32.33
N PRO A 258 -32.34 -19.63 -31.98
CA PRO A 258 -32.36 -20.41 -30.74
C PRO A 258 -31.17 -21.37 -30.58
N GLY A 259 -30.53 -21.79 -31.68
CA GLY A 259 -29.36 -22.67 -31.69
C GLY A 259 -28.01 -21.97 -31.45
N ASP A 260 -27.95 -20.63 -31.54
CA ASP A 260 -26.74 -19.85 -31.24
C ASP A 260 -26.56 -19.63 -29.74
N ARG A 261 -27.51 -20.15 -28.97
CA ARG A 261 -27.55 -20.06 -27.52
C ARG A 261 -26.51 -21.00 -26.90
N PRO A 262 -25.61 -20.48 -26.05
CA PRO A 262 -24.63 -21.30 -25.34
C PRO A 262 -25.31 -22.42 -24.54
N TRP A 263 -24.70 -23.61 -24.53
CA TRP A 263 -25.23 -24.79 -23.84
C TRP A 263 -25.42 -24.59 -22.32
N ASN A 264 -24.66 -23.67 -21.72
CA ASN A 264 -24.69 -23.35 -20.29
C ASN A 264 -25.77 -22.32 -19.92
N ASN A 265 -26.46 -21.75 -20.90
CA ASN A 265 -27.53 -20.83 -20.67
C ASN A 265 -28.82 -21.65 -20.43
N PRO A 266 -29.55 -21.49 -19.32
CA PRO A 266 -30.81 -22.20 -19.06
C PRO A 266 -32.03 -21.50 -19.67
N GLY A 267 -31.96 -20.18 -19.86
CA GLY A 267 -32.89 -19.41 -20.68
C GLY A 267 -34.12 -18.99 -19.91
N PRO A 268 -35.00 -18.19 -20.51
CA PRO A 268 -36.20 -17.76 -19.83
C PRO A 268 -37.02 -19.00 -19.43
N ARG A 269 -37.13 -19.25 -18.12
CA ARG A 269 -37.91 -20.37 -17.57
C ARG A 269 -39.37 -20.17 -17.98
N LYS A 270 -39.94 -21.14 -18.70
CA LYS A 270 -41.34 -21.13 -19.19
C LYS A 270 -42.41 -20.93 -18.09
N SER A 271 -42.05 -21.09 -16.82
CA SER A 271 -42.94 -20.93 -15.66
C SER A 271 -42.79 -19.59 -14.92
N ALA A 272 -41.87 -18.72 -15.32
CA ALA A 272 -41.81 -17.36 -14.78
C ALA A 272 -42.93 -16.53 -15.42
N LYS A 273 -44.18 -16.74 -14.97
CA LYS A 273 -45.08 -15.60 -14.82
C LYS A 273 -44.23 -14.54 -14.12
N ARG A 274 -44.05 -13.36 -14.72
CA ARG A 274 -43.51 -12.19 -14.03
C ARG A 274 -44.06 -12.24 -12.60
N PRO A 275 -43.25 -12.15 -11.54
CA PRO A 275 -43.82 -11.84 -10.25
C PRO A 275 -44.55 -10.51 -10.47
N VAL A 276 -45.88 -10.57 -10.49
CA VAL A 276 -46.78 -9.42 -10.62
C VAL A 276 -46.70 -8.53 -9.36
N ASN A 277 -45.86 -8.92 -8.39
CA ASN A 277 -45.51 -8.17 -7.18
C ASN A 277 -43.99 -8.01 -7.05
N SER A 278 -43.32 -7.41 -8.02
CA SER A 278 -42.08 -6.66 -7.74
C SER A 278 -42.47 -5.20 -7.81
N ASP A 279 -42.24 -4.45 -6.72
CA ASP A 279 -42.44 -3.01 -6.69
C ASP A 279 -41.91 -2.36 -7.98
N PRO A 280 -42.63 -1.40 -8.58
CA PRO A 280 -42.15 -0.64 -9.73
C PRO A 280 -40.81 0.09 -9.43
N ASP A 281 -40.44 0.23 -8.15
CA ASP A 281 -39.18 0.79 -7.65
C ASP A 281 -38.03 -0.24 -7.52
N SER A 282 -38.29 -1.53 -7.77
CA SER A 282 -37.33 -2.65 -7.56
C SER A 282 -36.58 -3.08 -8.84
N ALA A 283 -36.34 -2.17 -9.78
CA ALA A 283 -35.50 -2.47 -10.95
C ALA A 283 -34.02 -2.26 -10.60
N LEU A 284 -33.25 -3.34 -10.46
CA LEU A 284 -31.79 -3.26 -10.32
C LEU A 284 -31.21 -2.39 -11.45
N PRO A 285 -30.21 -1.53 -11.19
CA PRO A 285 -29.64 -0.68 -12.24
C PRO A 285 -28.87 -1.50 -13.28
N THR A 286 -28.75 -0.98 -14.50
CA THR A 286 -27.82 -1.53 -15.50
C THR A 286 -26.37 -1.20 -15.14
N LEU A 287 -25.43 -2.05 -15.52
CA LEU A 287 -24.00 -1.80 -15.30
C LEU A 287 -23.49 -0.69 -16.24
N LYS A 288 -22.82 0.32 -15.68
CA LYS A 288 -22.33 1.49 -16.43
C LYS A 288 -20.82 1.67 -16.35
N ALA A 289 -20.24 1.57 -15.16
CA ALA A 289 -18.80 1.73 -14.95
C ALA A 289 -18.29 0.91 -13.77
N VAL A 290 -17.02 0.51 -13.85
CA VAL A 290 -16.29 -0.17 -12.78
C VAL A 290 -15.03 0.65 -12.48
N ILE A 291 -14.87 1.02 -11.21
CA ILE A 291 -13.72 1.75 -10.70
C ILE A 291 -12.88 0.79 -9.87
N LEU A 292 -11.64 0.54 -10.29
CA LEU A 292 -10.71 -0.30 -9.57
C LEU A 292 -9.69 0.55 -8.80
N ASP A 293 -9.67 0.38 -7.49
CA ASP A 293 -8.70 0.99 -6.59
C ASP A 293 -7.44 0.13 -6.51
N PHE A 294 -6.34 0.62 -7.11
CA PHE A 294 -5.03 -0.02 -7.15
C PHE A 294 -4.09 0.48 -6.04
N SER A 295 -4.58 1.20 -5.02
CA SER A 295 -3.75 1.72 -3.92
C SER A 295 -2.95 0.63 -3.18
N SER A 296 -3.51 -0.56 -3.03
CA SER A 296 -2.86 -1.74 -2.42
C SER A 296 -2.09 -2.61 -3.42
N VAL A 297 -2.22 -2.34 -4.72
CA VAL A 297 -1.62 -3.15 -5.78
C VAL A 297 -0.21 -2.65 -6.09
N ASN A 298 0.77 -3.35 -5.53
CA ASN A 298 2.18 -3.03 -5.76
C ASN A 298 2.68 -3.51 -7.13
N ASN A 299 2.26 -4.70 -7.55
CA ASN A 299 2.66 -5.31 -8.80
C ASN A 299 1.51 -6.12 -9.41
N VAL A 300 1.64 -6.36 -10.72
CA VAL A 300 0.75 -7.19 -11.53
C VAL A 300 1.58 -8.12 -12.40
N ASP A 301 1.02 -9.27 -12.74
CA ASP A 301 1.61 -10.23 -13.67
C ASP A 301 0.75 -10.38 -14.93
N ILE A 302 1.29 -11.06 -15.94
CA ILE A 302 0.60 -11.24 -17.23
C ILE A 302 -0.74 -11.95 -17.03
N THR A 303 -0.78 -12.95 -16.14
CA THR A 303 -1.99 -13.74 -15.93
C THR A 303 -3.09 -12.94 -15.26
N SER A 304 -2.77 -12.11 -14.26
CA SER A 304 -3.77 -11.24 -13.63
C SER A 304 -4.35 -10.23 -14.60
N ILE A 305 -3.51 -9.64 -15.46
CA ILE A 305 -3.96 -8.71 -16.51
C ILE A 305 -4.82 -9.41 -17.57
N GLN A 306 -4.45 -10.62 -18.01
CA GLN A 306 -5.27 -11.39 -18.94
C GLN A 306 -6.65 -11.70 -18.35
N ARG A 307 -6.71 -12.11 -17.08
CA ARG A 307 -8.00 -12.32 -16.40
C ARG A 307 -8.85 -11.06 -16.33
N LEU A 308 -8.22 -9.91 -16.12
CA LEU A 308 -8.93 -8.64 -16.14
C LEU A 308 -9.50 -8.31 -17.53
N ILE A 309 -8.79 -8.65 -18.61
CA ILE A 309 -9.30 -8.54 -19.99
C ILE A 309 -10.51 -9.47 -20.20
N ASP A 310 -10.43 -10.71 -19.71
CA ASP A 310 -11.52 -11.67 -19.84
C ASP A 310 -12.80 -11.16 -19.17
N ILE A 311 -12.69 -10.63 -17.94
CA ILE A 311 -13.84 -10.04 -17.22
C ILE A 311 -14.34 -8.76 -17.87
N ARG A 312 -13.46 -7.91 -18.41
CA ARG A 312 -13.88 -6.76 -19.22
C ARG A 312 -14.81 -7.21 -20.35
N ASN A 313 -14.35 -8.17 -21.15
CA ASN A 313 -15.13 -8.64 -22.29
C ASN A 313 -16.46 -9.30 -21.84
N GLN A 314 -16.45 -10.01 -20.71
CA GLN A 314 -17.65 -10.60 -20.13
C GLN A 314 -18.67 -9.54 -19.67
N LEU A 315 -18.22 -8.51 -18.95
CA LEU A 315 -19.09 -7.45 -18.44
C LEU A 315 -19.53 -6.48 -19.55
N ASP A 316 -18.70 -6.21 -20.55
CA ASP A 316 -19.09 -5.45 -21.75
C ASP A 316 -20.19 -6.17 -22.52
N SER A 317 -20.09 -7.50 -22.64
CA SER A 317 -21.16 -8.32 -23.25
C SER A 317 -22.44 -8.31 -22.40
N TYR A 318 -22.31 -8.32 -21.07
CA TYR A 318 -23.44 -8.25 -20.14
C TYR A 318 -24.18 -6.89 -20.19
N ALA A 319 -23.45 -5.80 -20.40
CA ALA A 319 -23.98 -4.44 -20.47
C ALA A 319 -24.44 -4.02 -21.88
N SER A 320 -24.18 -4.83 -22.91
CA SER A 320 -24.52 -4.56 -24.31
C SER A 320 -26.00 -4.16 -24.49
N PRO A 321 -26.33 -3.11 -25.28
CA PRO A 321 -25.46 -2.39 -26.24
C PRO A 321 -24.57 -1.30 -25.63
N ASP A 322 -24.70 -1.00 -24.32
CA ASP A 322 -23.77 -0.10 -23.65
C ASP A 322 -22.48 -0.84 -23.29
N GLY A 323 -21.34 -0.16 -23.43
CA GLY A 323 -20.09 -0.69 -22.87
C GLY A 323 -19.84 -0.19 -21.46
N VAL A 324 -19.03 -0.93 -20.70
CA VAL A 324 -18.66 -0.58 -19.34
C VAL A 324 -17.40 0.26 -19.37
N ASP A 325 -17.39 1.40 -18.67
CA ASP A 325 -16.15 2.17 -18.51
C ASP A 325 -15.31 1.61 -17.36
N TRP A 326 -14.04 1.31 -17.67
CA TRP A 326 -13.08 0.75 -16.71
C TRP A 326 -12.13 1.83 -16.23
N HIS A 327 -12.41 2.37 -15.05
CA HIS A 327 -11.61 3.39 -14.38
C HIS A 327 -10.61 2.76 -13.43
N PHE A 328 -9.41 3.31 -13.36
CA PHE A 328 -8.37 2.86 -12.44
C PHE A 328 -7.88 4.04 -11.62
N ALA A 329 -7.86 3.90 -10.30
CA ALA A 329 -7.40 4.92 -9.37
C ALA A 329 -6.17 4.46 -8.60
N CYS A 330 -5.35 5.42 -8.15
CA CYS A 330 -4.26 5.19 -7.19
C CYS A 330 -3.19 4.17 -7.65
N ILE A 331 -2.84 4.16 -8.94
CA ILE A 331 -1.77 3.28 -9.44
C ILE A 331 -0.40 3.84 -9.03
N ASN A 332 0.27 3.14 -8.12
CA ASN A 332 1.59 3.55 -7.62
C ASN A 332 2.75 3.08 -8.52
N ASN A 333 2.60 1.96 -9.25
CA ASN A 333 3.67 1.35 -10.02
C ASN A 333 3.58 1.65 -11.53
N ARG A 334 4.63 2.26 -12.09
CA ARG A 334 4.77 2.54 -13.54
C ARG A 334 4.61 1.31 -14.43
N TRP A 335 5.08 0.15 -13.97
CA TRP A 335 4.99 -1.10 -14.73
C TRP A 335 3.59 -1.68 -14.74
N SER A 336 2.85 -1.51 -13.62
CA SER A 336 1.43 -1.90 -13.56
C SER A 336 0.58 -1.02 -14.47
N LYS A 337 0.82 0.30 -14.46
CA LYS A 337 0.18 1.22 -15.42
C LYS A 337 0.49 0.84 -16.86
N ARG A 338 1.76 0.55 -17.18
CA ARG A 338 2.17 0.12 -18.53
C ARG A 338 1.46 -1.18 -18.96
N ALA A 339 1.35 -2.16 -18.07
CA ALA A 339 0.69 -3.44 -18.36
C ALA A 339 -0.80 -3.24 -18.67
N LEU A 340 -1.50 -2.41 -17.88
CA LEU A 340 -2.90 -2.04 -18.10
C LEU A 340 -3.09 -1.29 -19.44
N VAL A 341 -2.21 -0.33 -19.73
CA VAL A 341 -2.25 0.39 -21.02
C VAL A 341 -2.04 -0.56 -22.20
N SER A 342 -1.10 -1.51 -22.11
CA SER A 342 -0.89 -2.51 -23.17
C SER A 342 -2.06 -3.48 -23.33
N ALA A 343 -2.84 -3.70 -22.28
CA ALA A 343 -4.07 -4.49 -22.31
C ALA A 343 -5.28 -3.72 -22.89
N GLY A 344 -5.10 -2.47 -23.30
CA GLY A 344 -6.15 -1.62 -23.87
C GLY A 344 -7.00 -0.88 -22.83
N PHE A 345 -6.61 -0.89 -21.54
CA PHE A 345 -7.27 -0.06 -20.54
C PHE A 345 -6.81 1.40 -20.62
N GLY A 346 -7.58 2.30 -20.01
CA GLY A 346 -7.29 3.73 -19.99
C GLY A 346 -8.00 4.56 -21.05
N VAL A 347 -8.73 3.91 -21.97
CA VAL A 347 -9.51 4.56 -23.02
C VAL A 347 -11.00 4.22 -22.88
N PRO A 348 -11.92 5.16 -23.16
CA PRO A 348 -13.35 4.93 -23.10
C PRO A 348 -13.80 3.83 -24.05
N TYR A 349 -14.87 3.13 -23.68
CA TYR A 349 -15.50 2.18 -24.58
C TYR A 349 -16.00 2.87 -25.86
N LYS A 350 -15.63 2.33 -27.01
CA LYS A 350 -16.14 2.76 -28.32
C LYS A 350 -17.09 1.68 -28.86
N PRO A 351 -18.39 1.97 -29.04
CA PRO A 351 -19.24 1.05 -29.80
C PRO A 351 -18.77 0.96 -31.26
N ASN A 352 -19.06 -0.15 -31.94
CA ASN A 352 -18.60 -0.49 -33.30
C ASN A 352 -18.67 0.68 -34.32
N GLU A 353 -17.78 0.61 -35.32
CA GLU A 353 -17.33 1.61 -36.32
C GLU A 353 -18.37 2.41 -37.14
N GLY A 354 -19.67 2.36 -36.83
CA GLY A 354 -20.72 3.06 -37.59
C GLY A 354 -21.39 4.25 -36.90
N THR A 355 -21.11 4.48 -35.60
CA THR A 355 -21.81 5.53 -34.82
C THR A 355 -20.92 6.76 -34.66
N ALA A 356 -21.47 7.95 -34.91
CA ALA A 356 -20.78 9.24 -34.84
C ALA A 356 -19.87 9.37 -33.61
N HIS A 357 -18.71 10.01 -33.77
CA HIS A 357 -17.74 10.27 -32.70
C HIS A 357 -18.41 10.90 -31.47
N ARG A 358 -18.77 10.08 -30.48
CA ARG A 358 -19.38 10.55 -29.23
C ARG A 358 -18.35 11.41 -28.51
N ARG A 359 -18.71 12.67 -28.25
CA ARG A 359 -17.82 13.66 -27.61
C ARG A 359 -17.72 13.34 -26.13
N TRP A 360 -16.59 12.77 -25.72
CA TRP A 360 -16.29 12.39 -24.34
C TRP A 360 -15.75 13.58 -23.53
N LYS A 361 -16.20 13.76 -22.28
CA LYS A 361 -15.59 14.69 -21.31
C LYS A 361 -14.67 13.98 -20.33
N SER A 362 -13.38 14.30 -20.39
CA SER A 362 -12.40 13.82 -19.40
C SER A 362 -12.17 14.86 -18.32
N ILE A 363 -12.32 14.47 -17.06
CA ILE A 363 -11.83 15.22 -15.91
C ILE A 363 -10.37 14.86 -15.70
N PHE A 364 -9.50 15.86 -15.70
CA PHE A 364 -8.06 15.70 -15.51
C PHE A 364 -7.61 16.40 -14.22
N SER A 365 -6.88 15.68 -13.37
CA SER A 365 -6.23 16.28 -12.20
C SER A 365 -5.00 17.06 -12.65
N VAL A 366 -4.99 18.37 -12.37
CA VAL A 366 -3.89 19.27 -12.70
C VAL A 366 -3.18 19.65 -11.40
N ALA A 367 -1.89 19.36 -11.31
CA ALA A 367 -1.04 19.81 -10.22
C ALA A 367 -0.38 21.14 -10.60
N GLU A 368 -0.23 22.04 -9.63
CA GLU A 368 0.61 23.21 -9.81
C GLU A 368 2.07 22.78 -9.94
N ILE A 369 2.77 23.31 -10.95
CA ILE A 369 4.18 22.99 -11.14
C ILE A 369 4.99 23.74 -10.07
N GLY A 370 5.62 22.97 -9.18
CA GLY A 370 6.60 23.41 -8.18
C GLY A 370 7.79 24.17 -8.79
N GLY A 371 8.22 25.28 -8.17
CA GLY A 371 9.34 26.12 -8.61
C GLY A 371 9.32 27.51 -7.97
N LYS A 372 10.19 28.42 -8.43
CA LYS A 372 10.26 29.82 -7.96
C LYS A 372 8.95 30.59 -8.13
N ASP A 373 8.06 30.11 -9.00
CA ASP A 373 6.77 30.73 -9.31
C ASP A 373 5.57 30.01 -8.65
N SER A 374 5.79 29.06 -7.73
CA SER A 374 4.70 28.32 -7.07
C SER A 374 4.14 29.04 -5.86
N ALA A 375 2.85 28.82 -5.55
CA ALA A 375 2.21 29.39 -4.36
C ALA A 375 2.97 29.07 -3.06
N ALA A 376 3.53 27.85 -2.93
CA ALA A 376 4.34 27.47 -1.78
C ALA A 376 5.69 28.22 -1.68
N ALA A 377 6.32 28.54 -2.82
CA ALA A 377 7.58 29.29 -2.84
C ALA A 377 7.34 30.77 -2.57
N ILE A 378 6.25 31.33 -3.12
CA ILE A 378 5.82 32.71 -2.86
C ILE A 378 5.44 32.88 -1.39
N ALA A 379 4.67 31.93 -0.81
CA ALA A 379 4.33 31.95 0.62
C ALA A 379 5.60 31.94 1.49
N GLN A 380 6.56 31.06 1.18
CA GLN A 380 7.82 30.97 1.92
C GLN A 380 8.68 32.25 1.79
N GLU A 381 8.67 32.93 0.64
CA GLU A 381 9.38 34.20 0.43
C GLU A 381 8.68 35.37 1.14
N THR A 382 7.34 35.36 1.20
CA THR A 382 6.53 36.35 1.91
C THR A 382 6.75 36.26 3.42
N ASP A 383 6.74 35.04 3.98
CA ASP A 383 7.03 34.78 5.40
C ASP A 383 8.45 35.26 5.79
N LEU A 384 9.43 35.05 4.90
CA LEU A 384 10.80 35.52 5.11
C LEU A 384 10.89 37.04 5.16
N HIS A 385 10.04 37.73 4.39
CA HIS A 385 10.03 39.20 4.30
C HIS A 385 9.29 39.86 5.46
N GLU A 386 8.27 39.20 6.04
CA GLU A 386 7.57 39.66 7.26
C GLU A 386 8.43 39.55 8.52
N LEU A 387 9.40 38.62 8.55
CA LEU A 387 10.32 38.43 9.68
C LEU A 387 11.47 39.44 9.72
N THR A 388 11.62 40.33 8.73
CA THR A 388 12.64 41.39 8.74
C THR A 388 12.13 42.65 9.47
N PRO A 389 12.70 43.03 10.64
CA PRO A 389 12.30 44.24 11.33
C PRO A 389 12.73 45.48 10.54
N LYS A 390 11.82 46.41 10.27
CA LYS A 390 12.16 47.76 9.78
C LYS A 390 12.94 48.51 10.87
N HIS A 391 14.26 48.50 10.80
CA HIS A 391 15.09 49.34 11.65
C HIS A 391 15.02 50.79 11.15
N THR A 392 14.41 51.66 11.95
CA THR A 392 14.52 53.12 11.81
C THR A 392 15.90 53.57 12.26
N ASP A 393 16.52 54.42 11.45
CA ASP A 393 17.89 54.92 11.57
C ASP A 393 18.03 56.04 12.61
N ASN A 394 19.20 56.15 13.25
CA ASN A 394 19.77 57.40 13.76
C ASN A 394 21.23 57.23 14.27
N THR A 395 22.12 58.00 13.62
CA THR A 395 23.37 58.66 14.05
C THR A 395 24.70 57.88 14.26
N ASP A 396 25.64 58.23 13.36
CA ASP A 396 27.07 58.58 13.50
C ASP A 396 28.11 57.58 14.06
N GLU A 397 28.97 57.04 13.18
CA GLU A 397 30.47 57.05 13.27
C GLU A 397 31.14 56.40 12.02
N GLU A 398 32.35 56.87 11.68
CA GLU A 398 33.12 56.64 10.44
C GLU A 398 34.10 55.40 10.53
N PRO A 399 34.91 55.03 9.51
CA PRO A 399 34.81 53.72 8.86
C PRO A 399 35.99 52.76 9.11
N LEU A 400 35.74 51.44 9.02
CA LEU A 400 36.79 50.44 8.80
C LEU A 400 36.37 49.36 7.80
N ILE A 401 37.37 48.96 7.02
CA ILE A 401 37.36 48.26 5.74
C ILE A 401 37.03 46.77 5.88
N GLY A 402 36.20 46.22 4.98
CA GLY A 402 36.23 44.79 4.67
C GLY A 402 34.97 44.16 4.06
N GLY A 403 34.87 44.14 2.72
CA GLY A 403 34.42 42.96 1.99
C GLY A 403 32.90 42.68 1.82
N PHE A 404 32.43 43.01 0.61
CA PHE A 404 31.48 42.21 -0.20
C PHE A 404 29.98 42.16 0.21
N SER A 405 29.16 43.01 -0.42
CA SER A 405 27.80 42.64 -0.83
C SER A 405 27.30 43.55 -1.95
N SER A 406 26.99 42.96 -3.11
CA SER A 406 26.24 43.64 -4.18
C SER A 406 24.75 43.59 -3.82
N VAL A 407 24.30 44.60 -3.08
CA VAL A 407 22.87 44.81 -2.83
C VAL A 407 22.26 45.44 -4.07
N LYS A 408 21.57 44.64 -4.89
CA LYS A 408 20.66 45.17 -5.91
C LYS A 408 19.37 45.64 -5.21
N TYR A 409 19.18 46.95 -5.13
CA TYR A 409 17.87 47.53 -4.87
C TYR A 409 16.92 47.17 -6.02
N TYR A 410 15.93 46.31 -5.78
CA TYR A 410 14.75 46.23 -6.63
C TYR A 410 13.73 47.26 -6.13
N GLY A 411 13.34 48.16 -7.03
CA GLY A 411 12.38 49.20 -6.75
C GLY A 411 11.01 48.63 -6.38
N SER A 412 10.34 49.35 -5.49
CA SER A 412 8.92 49.23 -5.15
C SER A 412 8.06 48.88 -6.38
N MET A 413 7.56 47.65 -6.45
CA MET A 413 6.54 47.28 -7.44
C MET A 413 5.21 47.96 -7.07
N SER A 414 4.60 48.59 -8.08
CA SER A 414 3.28 49.21 -7.98
C SER A 414 2.20 48.14 -7.88
N SER A 415 1.11 48.43 -7.17
CA SER A 415 -0.03 47.54 -6.90
C SER A 415 -0.83 47.07 -8.14
N GLY A 416 -0.30 47.27 -9.35
CA GLY A 416 -0.88 46.81 -10.62
C GLY A 416 -0.16 45.62 -11.28
N ASP A 417 1.01 45.19 -10.77
CA ASP A 417 1.78 44.08 -11.35
C ASP A 417 1.49 42.70 -10.73
N LEU A 418 0.55 42.62 -9.77
CA LEU A 418 0.14 41.39 -9.08
C LEU A 418 -0.91 40.57 -9.84
N GLU A 419 -1.51 41.10 -10.90
CA GLU A 419 -2.45 40.35 -11.75
C GLU A 419 -1.77 39.79 -13.00
N LYS A 420 -1.67 38.44 -13.04
CA LYS A 420 -1.22 37.57 -14.17
C LYS A 420 0.24 37.12 -14.15
N GLN A 421 0.76 36.64 -13.03
CA GLN A 421 1.64 35.46 -13.12
C GLN A 421 0.78 34.23 -13.45
N LYS A 422 0.82 33.80 -14.73
CA LYS A 422 0.12 32.59 -15.20
C LYS A 422 0.59 31.39 -14.37
N ARG A 423 -0.27 30.90 -13.47
CA ARG A 423 -0.08 29.63 -12.76
C ARG A 423 0.11 28.52 -13.79
N ARG A 424 1.31 27.94 -13.85
CA ARG A 424 1.62 26.84 -14.77
C ARG A 424 1.18 25.55 -14.11
N GLY A 425 0.05 24.99 -14.58
CA GLY A 425 -0.41 23.67 -14.18
C GLY A 425 0.11 22.57 -15.10
N ALA A 426 0.46 21.42 -14.54
CA ALA A 426 0.76 20.19 -15.29
C ALA A 426 -0.29 19.12 -14.96
N VAL A 427 -0.73 18.38 -15.98
CA VAL A 427 -1.62 17.25 -15.76
C VAL A 427 -0.84 16.11 -15.09
N VAL A 428 -1.39 15.54 -14.02
CA VAL A 428 -0.73 14.48 -13.24
C VAL A 428 -0.66 13.15 -14.03
N HIS A 429 -1.58 12.95 -14.98
CA HIS A 429 -1.63 11.79 -15.86
C HIS A 429 -1.70 12.18 -17.34
N GLY A 430 -1.29 11.26 -18.21
CA GLY A 430 -1.28 11.49 -19.66
C GLY A 430 -2.69 11.76 -20.21
N LEU A 431 -2.81 12.77 -21.07
CA LEU A 431 -4.06 13.15 -21.74
C LEU A 431 -4.60 12.04 -22.65
N ASP A 432 -3.73 11.14 -23.10
CA ASP A 432 -4.05 10.01 -23.97
C ASP A 432 -4.78 8.86 -23.26
N LYS A 433 -4.80 8.86 -21.92
CA LYS A 433 -5.43 7.81 -21.10
C LYS A 433 -6.35 8.40 -20.02
N PRO A 434 -7.54 8.92 -20.40
CA PRO A 434 -8.45 9.64 -19.50
C PRO A 434 -9.10 8.79 -18.40
N LEU A 435 -9.01 7.45 -18.47
CA LEU A 435 -9.58 6.56 -17.43
C LEU A 435 -8.61 6.19 -16.31
N PHE A 436 -7.40 6.74 -16.30
CA PHE A 436 -6.48 6.64 -15.15
C PHE A 436 -6.58 7.89 -14.29
N HIS A 437 -6.85 7.67 -13.01
CA HIS A 437 -7.10 8.72 -12.02
C HIS A 437 -6.09 8.65 -10.89
N VAL A 438 -5.79 9.82 -10.31
CA VAL A 438 -4.90 9.93 -9.16
C VAL A 438 -5.61 9.38 -7.91
N ASP A 439 -6.89 9.72 -7.75
CA ASP A 439 -7.70 9.37 -6.59
C ASP A 439 -9.09 8.85 -6.99
N LEU A 440 -9.79 8.27 -6.01
CA LEU A 440 -11.13 7.71 -6.20
C LEU A 440 -12.19 8.78 -6.45
N THR A 441 -12.02 9.98 -5.91
CA THR A 441 -12.98 11.08 -6.09
C THR A 441 -13.00 11.52 -7.54
N SER A 442 -11.82 11.77 -8.14
CA SER A 442 -11.73 12.10 -9.57
C SER A 442 -12.26 10.96 -10.44
N ALA A 443 -11.94 9.71 -10.09
CA ALA A 443 -12.43 8.55 -10.83
C ALA A 443 -13.96 8.47 -10.84
N LEU A 444 -14.58 8.68 -9.67
CA LEU A 444 -16.03 8.63 -9.53
C LEU A 444 -16.71 9.81 -10.24
N GLN A 445 -16.21 11.03 -10.08
CA GLN A 445 -16.76 12.20 -10.75
C GLN A 445 -16.67 12.09 -12.28
N ASN A 446 -15.55 11.55 -12.78
CA ASN A 446 -15.38 11.31 -14.21
C ASN A 446 -16.39 10.24 -14.67
N ALA A 447 -16.51 9.12 -13.95
CA ALA A 447 -17.47 8.06 -14.29
C ALA A 447 -18.93 8.56 -14.31
N ILE A 448 -19.35 9.36 -13.31
CA ILE A 448 -20.70 9.94 -13.25
C ILE A 448 -20.94 10.87 -14.45
N THR A 449 -20.01 11.79 -14.73
CA THR A 449 -20.12 12.71 -15.87
C THR A 449 -20.30 11.96 -17.20
N ASN A 450 -19.51 10.90 -17.43
CA ASN A 450 -19.62 10.11 -18.66
C ASN A 450 -20.95 9.37 -18.77
N VAL A 451 -21.43 8.86 -17.64
CA VAL A 451 -22.74 8.20 -17.58
C VAL A 451 -23.86 9.17 -17.90
N GLU A 452 -23.87 10.35 -17.28
CA GLU A 452 -24.89 11.38 -17.50
C GLU A 452 -24.93 11.83 -18.96
N GLU A 453 -23.76 12.05 -19.58
CA GLU A 453 -23.65 12.40 -21.00
C GLU A 453 -24.16 11.29 -21.93
N ARG A 454 -23.94 10.03 -21.56
CA ARG A 454 -24.47 8.89 -22.33
C ARG A 454 -26.00 8.87 -22.30
N THR A 455 -26.61 9.18 -21.15
CA THR A 455 -28.07 9.32 -21.04
C THR A 455 -28.59 10.50 -21.84
N ILE A 456 -27.99 11.68 -21.71
CA ILE A 456 -28.40 12.89 -22.46
C ILE A 456 -28.32 12.64 -23.98
N SER A 457 -27.21 12.06 -24.46
CA SER A 457 -27.03 11.78 -25.89
C SER A 457 -28.08 10.80 -26.44
N ARG A 458 -28.64 9.92 -25.59
CA ARG A 458 -29.67 8.97 -25.99
C ARG A 458 -31.03 9.62 -26.11
N GLU A 459 -31.37 10.48 -25.15
CA GLU A 459 -32.62 11.25 -25.18
C GLU A 459 -32.64 12.13 -26.44
N THR A 460 -31.55 12.84 -26.74
CA THR A 460 -31.43 13.67 -27.96
C THR A 460 -31.40 12.89 -29.29
N ALA A 461 -31.19 11.58 -29.26
CA ALA A 461 -31.20 10.73 -30.46
C ALA A 461 -32.58 10.10 -30.71
N HIS A 462 -33.49 10.17 -29.73
CA HIS A 462 -34.85 9.68 -29.82
C HIS A 462 -35.89 10.77 -30.13
N ASP A 463 -35.55 12.04 -29.87
CA ASP A 463 -36.25 13.23 -30.40
C ASP A 463 -35.81 13.56 -31.84
#